data_AF-A0A7V6B6E6-F1
#
_entry.id   AF-A0A7V6B6E6-F1
#
_cell.length_a   1.000
_cell.length_b   1.000
_cell.length_c   1.000
_cell.angle_alpha   90.00
_cell.angle_beta   90.00
_cell.angle_gamma   90.00
#
_symmetry.space_group_name_H-M   'P 1'
#
loop_
_entity.id
_entity.type
_entity.pdbx_description
1 polymer ?
#
loop_
_entity_poly.entity_id
_entity_poly.type
_entity_poly.pdbx_seq_one_letter_code
_entity_poly.pdbx_strand_id
1 'polypeptide(L)'
;MTGRGAGCLFGVFSVLFVACVGDPLKGKHYACDPSVKDSCGPGFICVPVVHEKVKGVCLTPAEAEAHDIKLGDYDVGISETSIPDETSVGTEDVGTLERPSPGDTPSEKEDVSILERPGGDEISDEGQVICVPTGQEQCNDNIDNDCNGLTDEEGALGCVVYYKDEDKDGFGVLEDSKCLCEATTPYTARQAGDCDDSNAQAYPGAVEVCSNNIDDNCNGQTDEAGCQGCTTYYKDQDGDGYGVTGDTLCLSKPTAPYIATRGGDCDDSDASVNPGATEKCNDRDDNCNGATDETWLLKGEPCDGPDSDLCPEGQYVCRVDQSGIECNDLTGDSVEVCDGKDNDCDGLTDEDGAQGCSPYFYDYDGDGWGITLSKCLCGPDLGTKFSALVSGDCNDNDAGVNPSATEKCDGKDNDCDLQVDEER
;
A
#
# COMPACT_ATOMS: atom_id res chain seq x y z
N MET A 1 11.42 46.96 -2.94
CA MET A 1 11.06 45.85 -3.85
C MET A 1 10.05 44.98 -3.12
N THR A 2 8.94 44.66 -3.78
CA THR A 2 7.76 44.02 -3.16
C THR A 2 7.82 42.50 -3.23
N GLY A 3 7.64 41.84 -2.08
CA GLY A 3 7.28 40.42 -1.99
C GLY A 3 6.15 40.28 -0.97
N ARG A 4 4.90 40.24 -1.44
CA ARG A 4 3.73 40.02 -0.58
C ARG A 4 3.57 38.53 -0.31
N GLY A 5 3.68 38.12 0.95
CA GLY A 5 3.08 36.86 1.39
C GLY A 5 1.55 37.01 1.44
N ALA A 6 0.82 36.05 0.89
CA ALA A 6 -0.63 35.96 1.02
C ALA A 6 -0.96 34.65 1.76
N GLY A 7 -1.38 34.78 3.02
CA GLY A 7 -2.11 33.71 3.69
C GLY A 7 -3.61 33.85 3.41
N CYS A 8 -4.37 32.77 3.62
CA CYS A 8 -5.82 32.80 3.70
C CYS A 8 -6.29 31.87 4.83
N LEU A 9 -7.26 32.35 5.61
CA LEU A 9 -7.89 31.63 6.71
C LEU A 9 -9.41 31.69 6.49
N PHE A 10 -10.09 30.56 6.67
CA PHE A 10 -11.55 30.34 6.82
C PHE A 10 -12.55 30.88 5.77
N GLY A 11 -13.49 29.99 5.38
CA GLY A 11 -14.74 30.30 4.68
C GLY A 11 -15.47 29.00 4.33
N VAL A 12 -16.75 28.86 4.72
CA VAL A 12 -17.50 27.58 4.70
C VAL A 12 -18.51 27.52 3.55
N PHE A 13 -18.86 26.29 3.14
CA PHE A 13 -20.02 25.85 2.33
C PHE A 13 -20.00 25.92 0.79
N SER A 14 -20.56 24.83 0.23
CA SER A 14 -21.15 24.65 -1.11
C SER A 14 -20.26 24.28 -2.31
N VAL A 15 -20.14 22.97 -2.51
CA VAL A 15 -20.27 22.22 -3.79
C VAL A 15 -20.10 23.02 -5.08
N LEU A 16 -18.92 22.90 -5.73
CA LEU A 16 -18.84 22.88 -7.20
C LEU A 16 -17.55 22.23 -7.72
N PHE A 17 -17.71 21.47 -8.81
CA PHE A 17 -16.71 20.90 -9.72
C PHE A 17 -15.25 21.40 -9.57
N VAL A 18 -14.35 20.48 -9.19
CA VAL A 18 -12.90 20.65 -9.43
C VAL A 18 -12.61 20.35 -10.91
N ALA A 19 -12.71 21.39 -11.73
CA ALA A 19 -12.10 21.39 -13.06
C ALA A 19 -10.62 21.80 -12.93
N CYS A 20 -9.70 20.83 -12.96
CA CYS A 20 -8.28 21.14 -13.05
C CYS A 20 -7.93 21.63 -14.45
N VAL A 21 -7.66 22.93 -14.58
CA VAL A 21 -7.06 23.52 -15.78
C VAL A 21 -5.56 23.18 -15.78
N GLY A 22 -5.11 22.50 -16.84
CA GLY A 22 -3.70 22.29 -17.15
C GLY A 22 -3.47 22.52 -18.65
N ASP A 23 -2.33 23.11 -19.00
CA ASP A 23 -2.00 23.47 -20.39
C ASP A 23 -1.98 22.28 -21.35
N PRO A 24 -2.35 22.48 -22.63
CA PRO A 24 -2.13 21.49 -23.67
C PRO A 24 -0.63 21.36 -24.01
N LEU A 25 -0.25 20.25 -24.65
CA LEU A 25 1.11 19.91 -25.16
C LEU A 25 2.05 19.16 -24.18
N LYS A 26 1.74 17.87 -23.92
CA LYS A 26 2.63 16.71 -24.18
C LYS A 26 1.93 15.41 -23.72
N GLY A 27 2.01 14.36 -24.53
CA GLY A 27 1.21 13.14 -24.38
C GLY A 27 1.38 12.48 -23.00
N LYS A 28 0.25 12.32 -22.30
CA LYS A 28 0.13 11.50 -21.09
C LYS A 28 -1.09 10.61 -21.22
N HIS A 29 -0.85 9.31 -21.09
CA HIS A 29 -1.89 8.31 -20.91
C HIS A 29 -2.60 8.52 -19.57
N TYR A 30 -3.94 8.42 -19.55
CA TYR A 30 -4.75 8.57 -18.34
C TYR A 30 -5.25 7.20 -17.87
N ALA A 31 -5.22 6.95 -16.57
CA ALA A 31 -5.76 5.72 -15.97
C ALA A 31 -7.29 5.67 -16.03
N CYS A 32 -7.87 4.49 -16.21
CA CYS A 32 -9.31 4.25 -16.19
C CYS A 32 -9.68 2.92 -15.53
N ASP A 33 -10.93 2.79 -15.06
CA ASP A 33 -11.51 1.51 -14.65
C ASP A 33 -12.37 0.96 -15.81
N PRO A 34 -12.05 -0.22 -16.37
CA PRO A 34 -12.82 -0.83 -17.46
C PRO A 34 -14.21 -1.34 -17.01
N SER A 35 -14.46 -1.39 -15.70
CA SER A 35 -15.77 -1.72 -15.11
C SER A 35 -16.76 -0.55 -15.16
N VAL A 36 -16.27 0.67 -15.40
CA VAL A 36 -17.07 1.91 -15.42
C VAL A 36 -17.21 2.40 -16.85
N LYS A 37 -18.45 2.43 -17.33
CA LYS A 37 -18.77 2.98 -18.64
C LYS A 37 -18.53 4.50 -18.64
N ASP A 38 -17.92 5.01 -19.71
CA ASP A 38 -17.53 6.42 -19.88
C ASP A 38 -16.48 6.92 -18.86
N SER A 39 -15.61 6.03 -18.35
CA SER A 39 -14.44 6.37 -17.52
C SER A 39 -13.34 7.15 -18.27
N CYS A 40 -13.43 7.22 -19.60
CA CYS A 40 -12.59 8.06 -20.46
C CYS A 40 -13.40 9.20 -21.08
N GLY A 41 -12.76 10.35 -21.29
CA GLY A 41 -13.38 11.50 -21.94
C GLY A 41 -13.80 11.23 -23.39
N PRO A 42 -14.70 12.07 -23.96
CA PRO A 42 -15.24 11.86 -25.30
C PRO A 42 -14.14 11.80 -26.36
N GLY A 43 -14.11 10.71 -27.14
CA GLY A 43 -13.09 10.44 -28.16
C GLY A 43 -12.00 9.44 -27.74
N PHE A 44 -12.04 8.94 -26.50
CA PHE A 44 -11.10 7.96 -25.96
C PHE A 44 -11.82 6.68 -25.52
N ILE A 45 -11.10 5.56 -25.52
CA ILE A 45 -11.58 4.24 -25.04
C ILE A 45 -10.65 3.70 -23.95
N CYS A 46 -11.21 3.01 -22.96
CA CYS A 46 -10.45 2.38 -21.88
C CYS A 46 -9.96 1.00 -22.33
N VAL A 47 -8.63 0.81 -22.40
CA VAL A 47 -7.98 -0.45 -22.73
C VAL A 47 -7.41 -1.07 -21.44
N PRO A 48 -7.77 -2.30 -21.06
CA PRO A 48 -7.27 -2.93 -19.84
C PRO A 48 -5.79 -3.30 -19.95
N VAL A 49 -5.04 -3.14 -18.86
CA VAL A 49 -3.61 -3.49 -18.76
C VAL A 49 -3.45 -4.64 -17.75
N VAL A 50 -2.59 -5.61 -18.06
CA VAL A 50 -2.59 -6.93 -17.37
C VAL A 50 -1.61 -7.00 -16.19
N HIS A 51 -0.84 -5.94 -15.89
CA HIS A 51 0.05 -5.88 -14.72
C HIS A 51 -0.04 -4.55 -13.97
N GLU A 52 0.11 -4.65 -12.64
CA GLU A 52 0.07 -3.59 -11.62
C GLU A 52 -1.25 -2.84 -11.37
N LYS A 53 -1.24 -1.95 -10.36
CA LYS A 53 -2.39 -1.40 -9.61
C LYS A 53 -3.34 -0.48 -10.42
N VAL A 54 -3.30 -0.51 -11.75
CA VAL A 54 -4.07 0.36 -12.64
C VAL A 54 -4.84 -0.49 -13.64
N LYS A 55 -6.18 -0.54 -13.54
CA LYS A 55 -7.01 -1.50 -14.30
C LYS A 55 -7.10 -1.23 -15.81
N GLY A 56 -6.67 -0.07 -16.31
CA GLY A 56 -6.74 0.29 -17.72
C GLY A 56 -6.23 1.70 -18.03
N VAL A 57 -6.10 2.00 -19.33
CA VAL A 57 -5.61 3.27 -19.87
C VAL A 57 -6.54 3.81 -20.97
N CYS A 58 -6.79 5.12 -20.96
CA CYS A 58 -7.53 5.83 -22.01
C CYS A 58 -6.65 6.13 -23.24
N LEU A 59 -7.02 5.57 -24.39
CA LEU A 59 -6.37 5.78 -25.70
C LEU A 59 -7.37 6.28 -26.75
N THR A 60 -6.92 7.00 -27.77
CA THR A 60 -7.74 7.25 -28.96
C THR A 60 -7.89 5.96 -29.79
N PRO A 61 -8.92 5.84 -30.65
CA PRO A 61 -9.09 4.67 -31.52
C PRO A 61 -7.86 4.37 -32.40
N ALA A 62 -7.16 5.41 -32.88
CA ALA A 62 -5.97 5.26 -33.71
C ALA A 62 -4.74 4.76 -32.91
N GLU A 63 -4.61 5.14 -31.64
CA GLU A 63 -3.58 4.61 -30.74
C GLU A 63 -3.89 3.15 -30.36
N ALA A 64 -5.17 2.81 -30.19
CA ALA A 64 -5.59 1.44 -29.90
C ALA A 64 -5.41 0.49 -31.10
N GLU A 65 -5.60 0.94 -32.36
CA GLU A 65 -5.29 0.14 -33.54
C GLU A 65 -3.77 0.00 -33.81
N ALA A 66 -2.94 0.94 -33.33
CA ALA A 66 -1.49 0.84 -33.43
C ALA A 66 -0.87 -0.20 -32.46
N HIS A 67 -1.59 -0.55 -31.40
CA HIS A 67 -1.21 -1.58 -30.43
C HIS A 67 -2.04 -2.86 -30.64
N ASP A 68 -1.61 -3.74 -31.54
CA ASP A 68 -2.15 -5.11 -31.67
C ASP A 68 -1.67 -5.96 -30.47
N ILE A 69 -2.30 -5.78 -29.30
CA ILE A 69 -1.94 -6.45 -28.05
C ILE A 69 -2.28 -7.94 -28.13
N LYS A 70 -1.32 -8.72 -28.64
CA LYS A 70 -1.21 -10.15 -28.34
C LYS A 70 -0.40 -10.34 -27.06
N LEU A 71 -0.82 -11.29 -26.22
CA LEU A 71 -0.05 -11.70 -25.06
C LEU A 71 1.27 -12.36 -25.51
N GLY A 72 2.37 -11.96 -24.87
CA GLY A 72 3.70 -12.55 -25.06
C GLY A 72 4.76 -11.47 -25.23
N ASP A 73 5.56 -11.30 -24.19
CA ASP A 73 6.94 -10.80 -24.17
C ASP A 73 7.27 -9.50 -24.91
N TYR A 74 7.77 -8.49 -24.17
CA TYR A 74 9.04 -7.86 -24.57
C TYR A 74 9.76 -7.18 -23.40
N ASP A 75 11.06 -7.41 -23.37
CA ASP A 75 12.02 -6.86 -22.41
C ASP A 75 12.61 -5.50 -22.90
N VAL A 76 13.25 -4.74 -22.02
CA VAL A 76 13.76 -3.39 -22.33
C VAL A 76 15.23 -3.44 -22.77
N GLY A 77 15.50 -3.32 -24.08
CA GLY A 77 16.89 -3.39 -24.58
C GLY A 77 17.18 -2.81 -25.98
N ILE A 78 17.59 -1.54 -26.01
CA ILE A 78 18.53 -0.85 -26.94
C ILE A 78 18.37 -0.87 -28.49
N SER A 79 18.31 0.36 -29.03
CA SER A 79 18.91 0.91 -30.28
C SER A 79 19.03 0.10 -31.59
N GLU A 80 18.55 0.73 -32.66
CA GLU A 80 18.63 0.34 -34.08
C GLU A 80 20.07 0.18 -34.63
N THR A 81 20.29 -0.78 -35.54
CA THR A 81 20.63 -0.52 -36.98
C THR A 81 20.82 -1.81 -37.80
N SER A 82 20.72 -1.69 -39.14
CA SER A 82 20.73 -2.75 -40.18
C SER A 82 19.44 -3.59 -40.24
N ILE A 83 18.96 -4.14 -41.37
CA ILE A 83 19.54 -4.45 -42.70
C ILE A 83 18.46 -4.16 -43.79
N PRO A 84 18.80 -4.11 -45.09
CA PRO A 84 17.90 -4.68 -46.11
C PRO A 84 18.62 -5.72 -46.98
N ASP A 85 18.04 -6.91 -47.10
CA ASP A 85 18.33 -7.83 -48.21
C ASP A 85 17.04 -8.54 -48.65
N GLU A 86 16.89 -8.73 -49.95
CA GLU A 86 15.64 -9.12 -50.61
C GLU A 86 15.77 -10.50 -51.27
N THR A 87 15.02 -11.43 -50.68
CA THR A 87 14.28 -12.53 -51.32
C THR A 87 14.90 -13.32 -52.50
N SER A 88 15.02 -14.63 -52.30
CA SER A 88 15.16 -15.62 -53.38
C SER A 88 13.86 -16.41 -53.59
N VAL A 89 13.40 -16.54 -54.85
CA VAL A 89 12.53 -17.63 -55.36
C VAL A 89 12.77 -17.80 -56.86
N GLY A 90 12.94 -19.03 -57.36
CA GLY A 90 13.00 -19.29 -58.80
C GLY A 90 13.38 -20.73 -59.19
N THR A 91 12.41 -21.65 -59.16
CA THR A 91 12.54 -23.04 -59.66
C THR A 91 12.33 -23.16 -61.17
N GLU A 92 13.10 -24.01 -61.87
CA GLU A 92 12.68 -24.78 -63.08
C GLU A 92 13.44 -26.14 -63.13
N ASP A 93 13.17 -27.01 -64.11
CA ASP A 93 13.25 -28.49 -63.95
C ASP A 93 13.83 -29.30 -65.15
N VAL A 94 14.07 -30.60 -64.90
CA VAL A 94 14.29 -31.74 -65.83
C VAL A 94 15.69 -31.93 -66.46
N GLY A 95 16.30 -33.13 -66.32
CA GLY A 95 17.52 -33.44 -67.09
C GLY A 95 18.31 -34.76 -67.00
N THR A 96 17.72 -35.91 -66.60
CA THR A 96 18.04 -37.29 -67.12
C THR A 96 19.47 -37.86 -67.34
N LEU A 97 19.69 -39.08 -66.78
CA LEU A 97 20.63 -40.17 -67.24
C LEU A 97 22.16 -39.90 -67.04
N GLU A 98 23.05 -40.86 -66.76
CA GLU A 98 23.00 -42.34 -66.75
C GLU A 98 24.10 -42.93 -65.81
N ARG A 99 24.02 -44.21 -65.42
CA ARG A 99 25.11 -44.96 -64.72
C ARG A 99 26.15 -45.43 -65.74
N PRO A 100 27.46 -45.51 -65.40
CA PRO A 100 28.00 -46.82 -64.97
C PRO A 100 29.18 -46.81 -63.97
N SER A 101 29.29 -47.91 -63.22
CA SER A 101 30.56 -48.52 -62.76
C SER A 101 30.91 -49.65 -63.76
N PRO A 102 32.15 -50.21 -63.86
CA PRO A 102 33.13 -50.31 -62.76
C PRO A 102 34.63 -50.19 -63.12
N GLY A 103 35.46 -50.13 -62.06
CA GLY A 103 36.75 -50.82 -61.96
C GLY A 103 37.92 -50.34 -62.82
N ASP A 104 39.01 -49.95 -62.17
CA ASP A 104 40.32 -50.63 -62.35
C ASP A 104 41.33 -50.11 -61.30
N THR A 105 41.99 -51.04 -60.61
CA THR A 105 43.24 -50.77 -59.89
C THR A 105 44.41 -51.04 -60.84
N PRO A 106 45.45 -50.21 -60.80
CA PRO A 106 46.71 -50.78 -60.34
C PRO A 106 47.42 -49.93 -59.29
N SER A 107 48.15 -50.58 -58.39
CA SER A 107 49.15 -49.89 -57.59
C SER A 107 50.38 -49.61 -58.44
N GLU A 108 50.91 -48.39 -58.35
CA GLU A 108 52.35 -48.19 -58.42
C GLU A 108 52.71 -47.06 -57.45
N LYS A 109 53.83 -47.21 -56.74
CA LYS A 109 54.33 -46.22 -55.80
C LYS A 109 55.28 -45.30 -56.57
N GLU A 110 54.99 -44.01 -56.59
CA GLU A 110 56.01 -43.02 -56.93
C GLU A 110 56.58 -42.46 -55.64
N ASP A 111 57.89 -42.66 -55.42
CA ASP A 111 58.64 -41.98 -54.36
C ASP A 111 58.78 -40.51 -54.78
N VAL A 112 58.07 -39.61 -54.08
CA VAL A 112 58.17 -38.17 -54.30
C VAL A 112 59.53 -37.68 -53.78
N SER A 113 60.35 -37.10 -54.68
CA SER A 113 61.71 -36.67 -54.36
C SER A 113 61.77 -35.20 -53.95
N ILE A 114 61.69 -34.96 -52.64
CA ILE A 114 61.78 -33.62 -52.03
C ILE A 114 63.17 -33.01 -52.30
N LEU A 115 63.22 -31.78 -52.80
CA LEU A 115 64.45 -31.05 -53.10
C LEU A 115 64.87 -30.11 -51.95
N GLU A 116 65.55 -30.66 -50.94
CA GLU A 116 66.13 -29.87 -49.84
C GLU A 116 67.04 -28.73 -50.34
N ARG A 117 66.68 -27.48 -49.99
CA ARG A 117 67.56 -26.32 -50.13
C ARG A 117 68.27 -26.03 -48.80
N PRO A 118 69.48 -25.41 -48.82
CA PRO A 118 70.16 -24.97 -47.61
C PRO A 118 69.36 -23.83 -46.95
N GLY A 119 68.49 -24.22 -46.03
CA GLY A 119 67.46 -23.38 -45.40
C GLY A 119 66.40 -24.23 -44.70
N GLY A 120 66.09 -25.41 -45.25
CA GLY A 120 65.10 -26.35 -44.72
C GLY A 120 63.67 -26.15 -45.26
N ASP A 121 63.45 -25.13 -46.09
CA ASP A 121 62.16 -24.92 -46.77
C ASP A 121 61.80 -26.13 -47.66
N GLU A 122 60.62 -26.73 -47.47
CA GLU A 122 60.08 -27.69 -48.44
C GLU A 122 59.40 -26.96 -49.60
N ILE A 123 59.66 -27.43 -50.82
CA ILE A 123 59.17 -26.82 -52.05
C ILE A 123 58.57 -27.93 -52.92
N SER A 124 57.35 -27.70 -53.38
CA SER A 124 56.62 -28.57 -54.30
C SER A 124 57.30 -28.67 -55.67
N ASP A 125 56.97 -29.72 -56.43
CA ASP A 125 57.49 -29.92 -57.79
C ASP A 125 57.16 -28.78 -58.78
N GLU A 126 56.15 -27.95 -58.48
CA GLU A 126 55.82 -26.73 -59.24
C GLU A 126 56.56 -25.47 -58.77
N GLY A 127 57.40 -25.56 -57.73
CA GLY A 127 58.22 -24.46 -57.22
C GLY A 127 57.53 -23.56 -56.18
N GLN A 128 56.34 -23.93 -55.72
CA GLN A 128 55.66 -23.27 -54.60
C GLN A 128 56.23 -23.78 -53.27
N VAL A 129 56.56 -22.86 -52.36
CA VAL A 129 56.96 -23.16 -50.97
C VAL A 129 55.77 -23.83 -50.28
N ILE A 130 56.00 -25.00 -49.71
CA ILE A 130 55.00 -25.78 -48.97
C ILE A 130 54.97 -25.29 -47.52
N CYS A 131 56.14 -25.18 -46.90
CA CYS A 131 56.32 -24.79 -45.50
C CYS A 131 57.68 -24.07 -45.31
N VAL A 132 57.84 -23.35 -44.20
CA VAL A 132 59.05 -22.58 -43.86
C VAL A 132 59.46 -22.88 -42.42
N PRO A 133 60.65 -23.47 -42.12
CA PRO A 133 61.08 -23.88 -40.77
C PRO A 133 61.17 -22.81 -39.67
N THR A 134 60.86 -21.56 -40.00
CA THR A 134 60.77 -20.43 -39.05
C THR A 134 59.48 -19.64 -39.25
N GLY A 135 58.47 -20.27 -39.85
CA GLY A 135 57.13 -19.76 -40.01
C GLY A 135 56.36 -19.77 -38.70
N GLN A 136 55.06 -19.48 -38.80
CA GLN A 136 54.09 -19.72 -37.76
C GLN A 136 52.92 -20.43 -38.44
N GLU A 137 52.41 -21.49 -37.81
CA GLU A 137 51.26 -22.25 -38.29
C GLU A 137 50.04 -21.36 -38.55
N GLN A 138 49.15 -21.73 -39.47
CA GLN A 138 47.88 -21.01 -39.72
C GLN A 138 46.70 -21.88 -39.34
N CYS A 139 45.75 -21.31 -38.60
CA CYS A 139 44.58 -22.09 -38.17
C CYS A 139 43.62 -22.42 -39.31
N ASN A 140 43.18 -23.68 -39.28
CA ASN A 140 42.14 -24.30 -40.08
C ASN A 140 42.46 -24.43 -41.57
N ASP A 141 43.76 -24.47 -41.95
CA ASP A 141 44.19 -24.80 -43.32
C ASP A 141 44.63 -26.27 -43.49
N ASN A 142 44.92 -26.99 -42.39
CA ASN A 142 45.41 -28.38 -42.36
C ASN A 142 46.75 -28.57 -43.11
N ILE A 143 47.58 -27.53 -43.19
CA ILE A 143 48.89 -27.54 -43.86
C ILE A 143 49.94 -27.20 -42.81
N ASP A 144 50.89 -28.11 -42.57
CA ASP A 144 52.09 -27.83 -41.79
C ASP A 144 52.85 -26.67 -42.45
N ASN A 145 52.66 -25.44 -41.96
CA ASN A 145 53.23 -24.20 -42.52
C ASN A 145 54.67 -23.98 -42.05
N ASP A 146 55.07 -24.55 -40.90
CA ASP A 146 56.38 -24.35 -40.27
C ASP A 146 57.34 -25.56 -40.37
N CYS A 147 56.93 -26.60 -41.08
CA CYS A 147 57.65 -27.87 -41.27
C CYS A 147 57.94 -28.65 -39.97
N ASN A 148 57.21 -28.43 -38.87
CA ASN A 148 57.49 -29.11 -37.59
C ASN A 148 56.91 -30.53 -37.47
N GLY A 149 56.03 -30.93 -38.40
CA GLY A 149 55.37 -32.23 -38.43
C GLY A 149 54.03 -32.29 -37.68
N LEU A 150 53.52 -31.15 -37.24
CA LEU A 150 52.16 -30.95 -36.71
C LEU A 150 51.34 -30.10 -37.71
N THR A 151 50.04 -30.01 -37.47
CA THR A 151 49.15 -29.09 -38.18
C THR A 151 48.19 -28.46 -37.18
N ASP A 152 47.84 -27.19 -37.36
CA ASP A 152 46.87 -26.44 -36.57
C ASP A 152 47.16 -26.41 -35.04
N GLU A 153 48.44 -26.40 -34.61
CA GLU A 153 48.77 -26.49 -33.18
C GLU A 153 48.53 -25.23 -32.31
N GLU A 154 48.72 -25.39 -31.00
CA GLU A 154 48.56 -24.34 -30.00
C GLU A 154 49.48 -23.13 -30.27
N GLY A 155 48.87 -21.96 -30.49
CA GLY A 155 49.57 -20.72 -30.83
C GLY A 155 49.66 -20.39 -32.33
N ALA A 156 49.06 -21.20 -33.21
CA ALA A 156 48.94 -20.91 -34.64
C ALA A 156 48.30 -19.53 -34.93
N LEU A 157 48.71 -18.88 -36.01
CA LEU A 157 48.19 -17.60 -36.48
C LEU A 157 46.69 -17.71 -36.79
N GLY A 158 45.89 -16.85 -36.17
CA GLY A 158 44.44 -16.89 -36.25
C GLY A 158 43.78 -17.76 -35.18
N CYS A 159 44.56 -18.35 -34.26
CA CYS A 159 44.01 -19.04 -33.09
C CYS A 159 43.13 -18.12 -32.25
N VAL A 160 42.17 -18.73 -31.57
CA VAL A 160 41.25 -18.08 -30.65
C VAL A 160 41.53 -18.57 -29.23
N VAL A 161 41.38 -17.69 -28.25
CA VAL A 161 41.54 -18.08 -26.85
C VAL A 161 40.34 -18.91 -26.42
N TYR A 162 40.62 -20.13 -25.95
CA TYR A 162 39.70 -20.97 -25.21
C TYR A 162 40.17 -21.06 -23.75
N TYR A 163 39.20 -20.97 -22.84
CA TYR A 163 39.41 -21.13 -21.40
C TYR A 163 39.11 -22.58 -21.01
N LYS A 164 39.79 -23.08 -19.97
CA LYS A 164 39.46 -24.37 -19.36
C LYS A 164 38.04 -24.27 -18.78
N ASP A 165 37.25 -25.30 -19.08
CA ASP A 165 35.81 -25.40 -18.92
C ASP A 165 35.49 -26.89 -18.63
N GLU A 166 35.49 -27.24 -17.34
CA GLU A 166 35.36 -28.61 -16.85
C GLU A 166 33.90 -29.02 -16.56
N ASP A 167 33.03 -28.07 -16.23
CA ASP A 167 31.60 -28.31 -15.98
C ASP A 167 30.64 -28.06 -17.18
N LYS A 168 31.06 -27.25 -18.16
CA LYS A 168 30.38 -27.00 -19.45
C LYS A 168 29.19 -26.04 -19.42
N ASP A 169 29.24 -25.00 -18.58
CA ASP A 169 28.35 -23.84 -18.77
C ASP A 169 28.77 -22.88 -19.91
N GLY A 170 30.02 -22.94 -20.36
CA GLY A 170 30.57 -22.16 -21.48
C GLY A 170 31.36 -20.91 -21.09
N PHE A 171 31.50 -20.66 -19.78
CA PHE A 171 32.55 -19.83 -19.20
C PHE A 171 33.73 -20.72 -18.75
N GLY A 172 34.84 -20.09 -18.39
CA GLY A 172 36.02 -20.80 -17.94
C GLY A 172 36.99 -19.93 -17.16
N VAL A 173 37.93 -20.59 -16.48
CA VAL A 173 38.86 -19.96 -15.55
C VAL A 173 39.86 -19.04 -16.25
N LEU A 174 39.93 -17.78 -15.81
CA LEU A 174 40.73 -16.72 -16.45
C LEU A 174 42.23 -17.05 -16.58
N GLU A 175 42.78 -17.76 -15.59
CA GLU A 175 44.21 -18.07 -15.49
C GLU A 175 44.64 -19.36 -16.22
N ASP A 176 43.71 -20.18 -16.72
CA ASP A 176 44.02 -21.39 -17.49
C ASP A 176 43.34 -21.32 -18.87
N SER A 177 44.09 -20.79 -19.84
CA SER A 177 43.62 -20.57 -21.20
C SER A 177 44.69 -20.92 -22.23
N LYS A 178 44.23 -21.29 -23.43
CA LYS A 178 45.07 -21.67 -24.58
C LYS A 178 44.58 -20.99 -25.84
N CYS A 179 45.50 -20.67 -26.74
CA CYS A 179 45.16 -20.19 -28.07
C CYS A 179 45.15 -21.37 -29.04
N LEU A 180 43.96 -21.79 -29.46
CA LEU A 180 43.75 -23.01 -30.27
C LEU A 180 42.97 -22.65 -31.55
N CYS A 181 43.09 -23.48 -32.58
CA CYS A 181 42.32 -23.32 -33.82
C CYS A 181 40.86 -23.78 -33.66
N GLU A 182 40.63 -24.80 -32.85
CA GLU A 182 39.33 -25.37 -32.52
C GLU A 182 39.23 -25.72 -31.03
N ALA A 183 38.00 -25.88 -30.53
CA ALA A 183 37.75 -26.23 -29.12
C ALA A 183 38.21 -27.67 -28.81
N THR A 184 39.03 -27.87 -27.77
CA THR A 184 39.53 -29.21 -27.39
C THR A 184 39.48 -29.40 -25.88
N THR A 185 38.78 -30.43 -25.40
CA THR A 185 38.60 -30.70 -23.96
C THR A 185 39.94 -30.75 -23.21
N PRO A 186 40.09 -30.03 -22.07
CA PRO A 186 39.07 -29.28 -21.33
C PRO A 186 38.91 -27.80 -21.74
N TYR A 187 39.54 -27.33 -22.82
CA TYR A 187 39.45 -25.94 -23.29
C TYR A 187 38.30 -25.78 -24.29
N THR A 188 37.09 -25.54 -23.76
CA THR A 188 35.86 -25.41 -24.58
C THR A 188 35.17 -24.06 -24.45
N ALA A 189 35.39 -23.29 -23.39
CA ALA A 189 34.76 -21.99 -23.20
C ALA A 189 35.39 -20.88 -24.03
N ARG A 190 34.55 -19.93 -24.49
CA ARG A 190 34.96 -18.71 -25.21
C ARG A 190 34.85 -17.45 -24.37
N GLN A 191 34.29 -17.56 -23.17
CA GLN A 191 34.15 -16.50 -22.18
C GLN A 191 34.96 -16.87 -20.94
N ALA A 192 35.44 -15.85 -20.22
CA ALA A 192 36.25 -16.02 -19.03
C ALA A 192 35.54 -15.44 -17.81
N GLY A 193 36.02 -15.82 -16.62
CA GLY A 193 35.55 -15.24 -15.35
C GLY A 193 34.65 -16.16 -14.54
N ASP A 194 34.54 -17.42 -14.94
CA ASP A 194 34.05 -18.49 -14.09
C ASP A 194 34.86 -18.55 -12.77
N CYS A 195 34.12 -18.66 -11.67
CA CYS A 195 34.61 -18.65 -10.31
C CYS A 195 34.58 -20.05 -9.64
N ASP A 196 33.88 -21.04 -10.22
CA ASP A 196 33.84 -22.45 -9.78
C ASP A 196 33.56 -23.38 -10.97
N ASP A 197 34.61 -23.62 -11.78
CA ASP A 197 34.79 -24.55 -12.93
C ASP A 197 34.45 -26.03 -12.64
N SER A 198 33.78 -26.31 -11.52
CA SER A 198 33.23 -27.61 -11.15
C SER A 198 31.69 -27.59 -10.97
N ASN A 199 31.06 -26.44 -11.17
CA ASN A 199 29.65 -26.17 -10.90
C ASN A 199 29.05 -25.25 -11.99
N ALA A 200 28.47 -25.88 -13.02
CA ALA A 200 27.83 -25.24 -14.19
C ALA A 200 26.60 -24.34 -13.91
N GLN A 201 26.40 -23.91 -12.65
CA GLN A 201 25.46 -22.87 -12.23
C GLN A 201 26.16 -21.62 -11.68
N ALA A 202 27.50 -21.63 -11.56
CA ALA A 202 28.33 -20.59 -10.97
C ALA A 202 29.16 -19.85 -12.03
N TYR A 203 28.53 -18.95 -12.79
CA TYR A 203 29.14 -18.24 -13.90
C TYR A 203 28.76 -16.75 -13.96
N PRO A 204 29.59 -15.89 -14.59
CA PRO A 204 29.31 -14.47 -14.76
C PRO A 204 27.90 -14.15 -15.27
N GLY A 205 27.08 -13.58 -14.38
CA GLY A 205 25.71 -13.16 -14.68
C GLY A 205 24.65 -14.27 -14.60
N ALA A 206 24.92 -15.40 -13.93
CA ALA A 206 23.87 -16.32 -13.51
C ALA A 206 22.87 -15.67 -12.53
N VAL A 207 21.83 -16.41 -12.14
CA VAL A 207 20.90 -15.98 -11.10
C VAL A 207 21.38 -16.49 -9.75
N GLU A 208 21.75 -15.57 -8.85
CA GLU A 208 22.13 -15.88 -7.47
C GLU A 208 21.02 -16.66 -6.74
N VAL A 209 21.36 -17.77 -6.07
CA VAL A 209 20.42 -18.62 -5.34
C VAL A 209 20.64 -18.52 -3.83
N CYS A 210 19.63 -18.06 -3.08
CA CYS A 210 19.80 -17.84 -1.66
C CYS A 210 20.03 -19.13 -0.84
N SER A 211 20.83 -18.98 0.21
CA SER A 211 21.15 -19.98 1.23
C SER A 211 21.97 -21.18 0.75
N ASN A 212 22.63 -21.08 -0.42
CA ASN A 212 23.62 -22.06 -0.86
C ASN A 212 25.05 -21.72 -0.38
N ASN A 213 25.34 -20.44 -0.05
CA ASN A 213 26.68 -19.91 0.25
C ASN A 213 27.67 -20.03 -0.94
N ILE A 214 27.17 -19.92 -2.17
CA ILE A 214 27.92 -19.87 -3.42
C ILE A 214 27.80 -18.43 -3.97
N ASP A 215 28.77 -18.00 -4.78
CA ASP A 215 28.71 -16.80 -5.62
C ASP A 215 28.28 -17.27 -7.00
N ASP A 216 26.97 -17.51 -7.20
CA ASP A 216 26.50 -18.19 -8.43
C ASP A 216 26.70 -17.29 -9.66
N ASN A 217 26.70 -15.96 -9.47
CA ASN A 217 26.84 -15.01 -10.58
C ASN A 217 28.26 -14.45 -10.78
N CYS A 218 29.24 -14.98 -10.03
CA CYS A 218 30.66 -14.61 -10.01
C CYS A 218 30.93 -13.10 -9.87
N ASN A 219 30.15 -12.40 -9.03
CA ASN A 219 30.33 -10.95 -8.78
C ASN A 219 31.22 -10.63 -7.57
N GLY A 220 31.57 -11.62 -6.75
CA GLY A 220 32.34 -11.48 -5.52
C GLY A 220 31.48 -11.35 -4.25
N GLN A 221 30.18 -11.65 -4.33
CA GLN A 221 29.24 -11.69 -3.22
C GLN A 221 28.56 -13.06 -3.15
N THR A 222 28.01 -13.41 -1.99
CA THR A 222 27.29 -14.67 -1.78
C THR A 222 25.99 -14.39 -1.05
N ASP A 223 24.89 -15.02 -1.48
CA ASP A 223 23.56 -14.92 -0.89
C ASP A 223 23.02 -13.46 -0.80
N GLU A 224 23.27 -12.66 -1.84
CA GLU A 224 23.05 -11.20 -1.86
C GLU A 224 21.57 -10.76 -1.84
N ALA A 225 21.31 -9.47 -1.58
CA ALA A 225 19.94 -8.98 -1.45
C ALA A 225 19.17 -9.08 -2.78
N GLY A 226 18.04 -9.78 -2.77
CA GLY A 226 17.26 -10.08 -3.97
C GLY A 226 17.59 -11.40 -4.69
N CYS A 227 18.48 -12.24 -4.14
CA CYS A 227 18.74 -13.58 -4.68
C CYS A 227 17.46 -14.44 -4.80
N GLN A 228 17.48 -15.42 -5.70
CA GLN A 228 16.36 -16.34 -5.93
C GLN A 228 16.09 -17.20 -4.69
N GLY A 229 14.84 -17.17 -4.21
CA GLY A 229 14.45 -17.88 -2.99
C GLY A 229 14.63 -17.08 -1.70
N CYS A 230 14.90 -15.77 -1.78
CA CYS A 230 14.97 -14.89 -0.63
C CYS A 230 13.65 -14.84 0.16
N THR A 231 13.76 -14.59 1.45
CA THR A 231 12.62 -14.29 2.32
C THR A 231 12.47 -12.78 2.46
N THR A 232 11.23 -12.28 2.35
CA THR A 232 10.92 -10.87 2.63
C THR A 232 11.02 -10.61 4.13
N TYR A 233 11.96 -9.76 4.52
CA TYR A 233 12.05 -9.21 5.88
C TYR A 233 11.59 -7.75 5.88
N TYR A 234 10.93 -7.36 6.97
CA TYR A 234 10.44 -6.01 7.21
C TYR A 234 11.46 -5.27 8.08
N LYS A 235 11.60 -3.95 7.86
CA LYS A 235 12.34 -3.08 8.77
C LYS A 235 11.64 -3.08 10.12
N ASP A 236 12.41 -3.39 11.15
CA ASP A 236 11.99 -3.53 12.56
C ASP A 236 13.08 -2.88 13.41
N GLN A 237 12.75 -1.73 14.00
CA GLN A 237 13.68 -0.82 14.65
C GLN A 237 13.57 -0.84 16.18
N ASP A 238 12.41 -1.17 16.74
CA ASP A 238 12.21 -1.30 18.18
C ASP A 238 12.34 -2.73 18.71
N GLY A 239 12.25 -3.74 17.84
CA GLY A 239 12.57 -5.14 18.12
C GLY A 239 11.40 -6.00 18.58
N ASP A 240 10.14 -5.63 18.31
CA ASP A 240 8.98 -6.44 18.70
C ASP A 240 8.66 -7.63 17.76
N GLY A 241 9.24 -7.66 16.55
CA GLY A 241 9.11 -8.73 15.56
C GLY A 241 8.03 -8.52 14.50
N TYR A 242 7.31 -7.40 14.55
CA TYR A 242 6.62 -6.79 13.41
C TYR A 242 7.49 -5.70 12.78
N GLY A 243 7.09 -5.20 11.62
CA GLY A 243 7.81 -4.14 10.95
C GLY A 243 6.97 -3.42 9.91
N VAL A 244 7.52 -2.34 9.37
CA VAL A 244 6.79 -1.41 8.51
C VAL A 244 6.40 -2.09 7.19
N THR A 245 5.10 -2.22 6.93
CA THR A 245 4.53 -2.97 5.78
C THR A 245 5.09 -2.56 4.40
N GLY A 246 5.55 -1.32 4.27
CA GLY A 246 6.11 -0.78 3.02
C GLY A 246 7.65 -0.71 2.96
N ASP A 247 8.36 -1.06 4.05
CA ASP A 247 9.83 -0.99 4.13
C ASP A 247 10.38 -2.41 4.29
N THR A 248 10.66 -3.06 3.15
CA THR A 248 10.98 -4.49 3.08
C THR A 248 12.20 -4.75 2.21
N LEU A 249 13.01 -5.73 2.61
CA LEU A 249 14.13 -6.23 1.83
C LEU A 249 14.05 -7.75 1.70
N CYS A 250 14.33 -8.27 0.50
CA CYS A 250 14.37 -9.70 0.26
C CYS A 250 15.78 -10.23 0.51
N LEU A 251 15.95 -11.04 1.56
CA LEU A 251 17.26 -11.51 2.04
C LEU A 251 17.29 -13.03 2.21
N SER A 252 18.49 -13.59 2.16
CA SER A 252 18.78 -14.98 2.55
C SER A 252 18.60 -15.25 4.05
N LYS A 253 18.79 -14.23 4.90
CA LYS A 253 18.70 -14.30 6.37
C LYS A 253 18.40 -12.90 6.97
N PRO A 254 17.77 -12.81 8.16
CA PRO A 254 17.47 -11.51 8.77
C PRO A 254 18.77 -10.74 9.05
N THR A 255 18.81 -9.48 8.63
CA THR A 255 20.00 -8.61 8.75
C THR A 255 19.54 -7.21 9.09
N ALA A 256 19.96 -6.69 10.25
CA ALA A 256 19.51 -5.39 10.76
C ALA A 256 19.69 -4.25 9.73
N PRO A 257 18.67 -3.39 9.52
CA PRO A 257 17.43 -3.28 10.30
C PRO A 257 16.27 -4.18 9.83
N TYR A 258 16.47 -5.06 8.84
CA TYR A 258 15.43 -5.96 8.31
C TYR A 258 15.46 -7.30 9.04
N ILE A 259 14.72 -7.40 10.15
CA ILE A 259 14.71 -8.58 11.02
C ILE A 259 13.32 -9.20 11.23
N ALA A 260 12.25 -8.41 11.13
CA ALA A 260 10.88 -8.92 11.26
C ALA A 260 10.45 -9.75 10.05
N THR A 261 9.60 -10.74 10.29
CA THR A 261 8.99 -11.61 9.25
C THR A 261 7.52 -11.30 9.02
N ARG A 262 6.99 -10.28 9.70
CA ARG A 262 5.60 -9.83 9.64
C ARG A 262 5.57 -8.34 9.41
N GLY A 263 4.74 -7.90 8.48
CA GLY A 263 4.37 -6.49 8.36
C GLY A 263 3.21 -6.14 9.31
N GLY A 264 2.81 -4.87 9.28
CA GLY A 264 1.60 -4.36 9.91
C GLY A 264 1.86 -3.38 11.06
N ASP A 265 3.12 -3.17 11.44
CA ASP A 265 3.49 -2.16 12.42
C ASP A 265 3.18 -0.75 11.91
N CYS A 266 2.62 0.06 12.82
CA CYS A 266 2.16 1.42 12.64
C CYS A 266 2.98 2.47 13.41
N ASP A 267 3.85 2.07 14.36
CA ASP A 267 4.83 2.93 15.04
C ASP A 267 6.11 2.14 15.40
N ASP A 268 6.97 1.93 14.38
CA ASP A 268 8.33 1.33 14.38
C ASP A 268 9.38 2.11 15.23
N SER A 269 8.91 2.62 16.38
CA SER A 269 9.67 3.29 17.42
C SER A 269 9.16 2.97 18.84
N ASP A 270 8.04 2.24 18.98
CA ASP A 270 7.44 1.83 20.26
C ASP A 270 6.98 0.36 20.17
N ALA A 271 7.84 -0.56 20.63
CA ALA A 271 7.62 -2.02 20.71
C ALA A 271 6.39 -2.48 21.53
N SER A 272 5.55 -1.54 22.01
CA SER A 272 4.24 -1.81 22.61
C SER A 272 3.05 -1.50 21.69
N VAL A 273 3.32 -1.08 20.43
CA VAL A 273 2.35 -0.71 19.39
C VAL A 273 2.56 -1.60 18.15
N ASN A 274 1.78 -2.66 17.98
CA ASN A 274 1.92 -3.61 16.86
C ASN A 274 0.69 -4.52 16.68
N PRO A 275 0.53 -5.21 15.53
CA PRO A 275 -0.57 -6.15 15.28
C PRO A 275 -0.81 -7.29 16.29
N GLY A 276 0.10 -7.51 17.25
CA GLY A 276 -0.06 -8.46 18.35
C GLY A 276 -0.30 -7.84 19.72
N ALA A 277 -0.31 -6.51 19.83
CA ALA A 277 -0.49 -5.79 21.07
C ALA A 277 -1.93 -5.92 21.62
N THR A 278 -2.10 -5.51 22.87
CA THR A 278 -3.42 -5.38 23.51
C THR A 278 -3.67 -3.89 23.70
N GLU A 279 -4.83 -3.42 23.26
CA GLU A 279 -5.28 -2.05 23.49
C GLU A 279 -5.12 -1.62 24.95
N LYS A 280 -4.60 -0.42 25.15
CA LYS A 280 -4.70 0.36 26.39
C LYS A 280 -5.62 1.54 26.11
N CYS A 281 -6.34 2.05 27.11
CA CYS A 281 -7.16 3.22 26.89
C CYS A 281 -6.24 4.46 26.91
N ASN A 282 -5.71 4.87 25.76
CA ASN A 282 -4.64 5.87 25.64
C ASN A 282 -4.77 6.83 24.44
N ASP A 283 -5.90 6.81 23.72
CA ASP A 283 -6.15 7.60 22.51
C ASP A 283 -5.23 7.23 21.31
N ARG A 284 -4.82 5.95 21.22
CA ARG A 284 -4.02 5.39 20.12
C ARG A 284 -4.60 4.06 19.60
N ASP A 285 -4.13 3.67 18.43
CA ASP A 285 -4.29 2.32 17.85
C ASP A 285 -3.08 1.49 18.30
N ASP A 286 -3.12 0.93 19.51
CA ASP A 286 -1.99 0.15 20.03
C ASP A 286 -1.81 -1.16 19.23
N ASN A 287 -2.89 -1.75 18.70
CA ASN A 287 -2.84 -3.00 17.95
C ASN A 287 -2.80 -2.87 16.41
N CYS A 288 -2.59 -1.65 15.89
CA CYS A 288 -2.46 -1.34 14.46
C CYS A 288 -3.59 -1.88 13.56
N ASN A 289 -4.84 -1.95 14.05
CA ASN A 289 -5.97 -2.45 13.26
C ASN A 289 -6.78 -1.36 12.53
N GLY A 290 -6.46 -0.08 12.77
CA GLY A 290 -7.14 1.09 12.20
C GLY A 290 -8.29 1.63 13.04
N ALA A 291 -8.54 1.07 14.23
CA ALA A 291 -9.41 1.64 15.26
C ALA A 291 -8.58 2.17 16.44
N THR A 292 -9.23 2.78 17.42
CA THR A 292 -8.53 3.43 18.55
C THR A 292 -9.35 3.16 19.80
N ASP A 293 -8.75 2.50 20.79
CA ASP A 293 -9.38 2.11 22.05
C ASP A 293 -10.66 1.25 21.87
N GLU A 294 -10.79 0.48 20.78
CA GLU A 294 -12.04 -0.20 20.39
C GLU A 294 -12.48 -1.32 21.35
N THR A 295 -11.62 -1.70 22.29
CA THR A 295 -11.96 -2.55 23.44
C THR A 295 -12.99 -1.88 24.37
N TRP A 296 -13.07 -0.55 24.39
CA TRP A 296 -13.98 0.21 25.26
C TRP A 296 -15.14 0.81 24.48
N LEU A 297 -16.12 -0.04 24.13
CA LEU A 297 -17.31 0.31 23.35
C LEU A 297 -18.17 1.49 23.87
N LEU A 298 -18.01 1.89 25.14
CA LEU A 298 -18.71 3.04 25.72
C LEU A 298 -17.88 4.33 25.67
N LYS A 299 -16.62 4.31 25.23
CA LYS A 299 -15.76 5.50 25.19
C LYS A 299 -16.39 6.58 24.30
N GLY A 300 -16.59 7.77 24.88
CA GLY A 300 -17.27 8.90 24.24
C GLY A 300 -18.80 8.88 24.35
N GLU A 301 -19.42 7.78 24.78
CA GLU A 301 -20.84 7.74 25.13
C GLU A 301 -21.09 8.57 26.40
N PRO A 302 -22.26 9.22 26.52
CA PRO A 302 -22.58 10.07 27.66
C PRO A 302 -22.79 9.26 28.94
N CYS A 303 -22.50 9.85 30.10
CA CYS A 303 -22.56 9.18 31.40
C CYS A 303 -22.86 10.15 32.55
N ASP A 304 -23.46 9.59 33.59
CA ASP A 304 -24.12 10.24 34.74
C ASP A 304 -23.29 10.03 36.03
N GLY A 305 -22.08 10.58 36.02
CA GLY A 305 -21.17 10.71 37.15
C GLY A 305 -21.25 9.77 38.38
N PRO A 306 -20.99 10.36 39.57
CA PRO A 306 -21.26 9.78 40.88
C PRO A 306 -22.23 10.63 41.73
N ASP A 307 -22.80 11.68 41.15
CA ASP A 307 -23.83 12.59 41.68
C ASP A 307 -25.23 11.94 41.67
N SER A 308 -26.29 12.70 41.92
CA SER A 308 -27.63 12.15 42.18
C SER A 308 -28.77 12.69 41.31
N ASP A 309 -28.47 13.63 40.42
CA ASP A 309 -29.39 14.19 39.43
C ASP A 309 -29.65 13.28 38.22
N LEU A 310 -29.02 12.09 38.10
CA LEU A 310 -29.31 11.10 37.05
C LEU A 310 -29.18 11.63 35.60
N CYS A 311 -28.53 12.77 35.44
CA CYS A 311 -28.35 13.50 34.20
C CYS A 311 -26.98 13.08 33.58
N PRO A 312 -26.91 12.78 32.28
CA PRO A 312 -25.66 12.29 31.67
C PRO A 312 -24.84 13.44 31.05
N GLU A 313 -24.32 14.36 31.87
CA GLU A 313 -23.48 15.51 31.46
C GLU A 313 -22.06 15.10 31.07
N GLY A 314 -21.53 14.05 31.70
CA GLY A 314 -20.23 13.48 31.42
C GLY A 314 -20.17 12.64 30.16
N GLN A 315 -18.96 12.19 29.86
CA GLN A 315 -18.66 11.17 28.86
C GLN A 315 -17.66 10.17 29.42
N TYR A 316 -17.74 8.92 28.97
CA TYR A 316 -16.71 7.93 29.30
C TYR A 316 -15.39 8.27 28.60
N VAL A 317 -14.36 8.60 29.36
CA VAL A 317 -13.00 8.90 28.91
C VAL A 317 -12.02 7.84 29.40
N CYS A 318 -10.82 7.82 28.84
CA CYS A 318 -9.75 6.95 29.35
C CYS A 318 -9.25 7.39 30.73
N ARG A 319 -9.04 6.41 31.61
CA ARG A 319 -8.39 6.58 32.92
C ARG A 319 -6.96 7.03 32.75
N VAL A 320 -6.45 7.80 33.72
CA VAL A 320 -5.05 8.23 33.77
C VAL A 320 -4.05 7.06 33.79
N ASP A 321 -4.46 5.88 34.29
CA ASP A 321 -3.64 4.67 34.31
C ASP A 321 -3.80 3.78 33.06
N GLN A 322 -4.60 4.21 32.08
CA GLN A 322 -4.89 3.52 30.82
C GLN A 322 -5.54 2.12 30.96
N SER A 323 -5.94 1.74 32.18
CA SER A 323 -6.52 0.41 32.47
C SER A 323 -7.96 0.24 31.98
N GLY A 324 -8.61 1.34 31.58
CA GLY A 324 -9.91 1.36 30.95
C GLY A 324 -10.54 2.75 31.00
N ILE A 325 -11.87 2.79 31.02
CA ILE A 325 -12.66 4.03 31.02
C ILE A 325 -13.18 4.43 32.41
N GLU A 326 -13.43 5.72 32.58
CA GLU A 326 -14.17 6.34 33.68
C GLU A 326 -15.08 7.45 33.16
N CYS A 327 -16.17 7.73 33.88
CA CYS A 327 -16.99 8.89 33.58
C CYS A 327 -16.23 10.15 34.00
N ASN A 328 -16.09 11.14 33.13
CA ASN A 328 -15.45 12.41 33.46
C ASN A 328 -16.40 13.41 34.12
N ASP A 329 -17.62 12.99 34.46
CA ASP A 329 -18.55 13.85 35.15
C ASP A 329 -18.12 14.13 36.58
N LEU A 330 -18.25 15.40 36.93
CA LEU A 330 -17.83 16.01 38.19
C LEU A 330 -18.77 17.16 38.58
N THR A 331 -20.00 17.17 38.05
CA THR A 331 -21.06 18.04 38.55
C THR A 331 -21.50 17.60 39.95
N GLY A 332 -22.69 18.04 40.36
CA GLY A 332 -23.28 17.66 41.62
C GLY A 332 -24.64 18.30 41.76
N ASP A 333 -25.57 17.51 42.30
CA ASP A 333 -26.97 17.79 42.61
C ASP A 333 -27.45 19.18 42.14
N SER A 334 -27.88 19.24 40.89
CA SER A 334 -28.72 20.32 40.40
C SER A 334 -30.05 20.37 41.17
N VAL A 335 -30.70 21.53 41.15
CA VAL A 335 -31.98 21.77 41.86
C VAL A 335 -32.99 22.14 40.80
N GLU A 336 -34.14 21.48 40.77
CA GLU A 336 -35.19 21.78 39.81
C GLU A 336 -35.60 23.26 39.80
N VAL A 337 -35.99 23.76 38.62
CA VAL A 337 -36.25 25.17 38.32
C VAL A 337 -37.50 25.27 37.47
N CYS A 338 -38.40 26.20 37.79
CA CYS A 338 -39.61 26.48 37.01
C CYS A 338 -39.30 27.02 35.59
N ASP A 339 -38.94 26.15 34.65
CA ASP A 339 -38.45 26.51 33.31
C ASP A 339 -38.93 25.58 32.17
N GLY A 340 -39.69 24.54 32.49
CA GLY A 340 -40.30 23.59 31.56
C GLY A 340 -39.37 22.45 31.15
N LYS A 341 -38.31 22.20 31.92
CA LYS A 341 -37.44 21.03 31.80
C LYS A 341 -37.23 20.40 33.17
N ASP A 342 -36.82 19.16 33.10
CA ASP A 342 -36.39 18.27 34.17
C ASP A 342 -34.93 18.62 34.54
N ASN A 343 -34.70 19.68 35.32
CA ASN A 343 -33.35 20.25 35.50
C ASN A 343 -32.48 19.55 36.55
N ASP A 344 -33.02 18.58 37.29
CA ASP A 344 -32.31 17.60 38.14
C ASP A 344 -32.61 16.14 37.74
N CYS A 345 -33.04 15.96 36.47
CA CYS A 345 -33.47 14.73 35.79
C CYS A 345 -34.29 13.72 36.63
N ASP A 346 -35.13 14.18 37.58
CA ASP A 346 -36.04 13.34 38.38
C ASP A 346 -37.21 12.74 37.57
N GLY A 347 -37.43 13.21 36.34
CA GLY A 347 -38.47 12.76 35.41
C GLY A 347 -39.80 13.49 35.54
N LEU A 348 -39.89 14.44 36.48
CA LEU A 348 -40.91 15.48 36.51
C LEU A 348 -40.41 16.68 35.72
N THR A 349 -41.05 17.82 35.94
CA THR A 349 -40.76 19.10 35.31
C THR A 349 -41.55 20.11 36.12
N ASP A 350 -40.88 21.14 36.65
CA ASP A 350 -41.53 22.29 37.28
C ASP A 350 -42.40 21.90 38.52
N GLU A 351 -41.86 21.08 39.43
CA GLU A 351 -42.58 20.48 40.57
C GLU A 351 -42.73 21.39 41.82
N ASP A 352 -43.38 20.87 42.87
CA ASP A 352 -43.77 21.64 44.06
C ASP A 352 -42.58 21.93 44.97
N GLY A 353 -41.99 23.12 44.82
CA GLY A 353 -40.75 23.54 45.47
C GLY A 353 -39.64 23.96 44.52
N ALA A 354 -39.80 23.71 43.20
CA ALA A 354 -38.84 24.09 42.18
C ALA A 354 -38.45 25.57 42.24
N GLN A 355 -37.18 25.88 41.99
CA GLN A 355 -36.64 27.21 42.18
C GLN A 355 -37.31 28.23 41.25
N GLY A 356 -37.94 29.25 41.84
CA GLY A 356 -38.72 30.26 41.11
C GLY A 356 -40.25 30.07 41.20
N CYS A 357 -40.71 29.02 41.90
CA CYS A 357 -42.12 28.78 42.14
C CYS A 357 -42.84 29.95 42.85
N SER A 358 -44.14 30.06 42.60
CA SER A 358 -45.02 31.04 43.23
C SER A 358 -46.00 30.36 44.20
N PRO A 359 -46.43 31.03 45.28
CA PRO A 359 -47.46 30.49 46.15
C PRO A 359 -48.81 30.49 45.41
N TYR A 360 -49.32 29.29 45.14
CA TYR A 360 -50.71 29.09 44.73
C TYR A 360 -51.49 28.55 45.91
N PHE A 361 -52.68 29.12 46.15
CA PHE A 361 -53.58 28.78 47.24
C PHE A 361 -54.67 27.83 46.76
N TYR A 362 -55.12 26.96 47.66
CA TYR A 362 -56.23 26.04 47.41
C TYR A 362 -57.54 26.82 47.27
N ASP A 363 -58.25 26.59 46.17
CA ASP A 363 -59.36 27.35 45.60
C ASP A 363 -60.33 26.35 44.96
N TYR A 364 -61.28 25.83 45.76
CA TYR A 364 -62.10 24.71 45.34
C TYR A 364 -63.27 25.11 44.42
N ASP A 365 -63.90 26.26 44.65
CA ASP A 365 -65.00 26.76 43.82
C ASP A 365 -64.59 27.56 42.58
N GLY A 366 -63.34 28.07 42.52
CA GLY A 366 -62.74 28.65 41.32
C GLY A 366 -62.92 30.16 41.17
N ASP A 367 -63.13 30.90 42.26
CA ASP A 367 -63.35 32.36 42.21
C ASP A 367 -62.05 33.20 42.13
N GLY A 368 -60.91 32.59 42.47
CA GLY A 368 -59.58 33.20 42.40
C GLY A 368 -59.02 33.67 43.75
N TRP A 369 -59.79 33.59 44.83
CA TRP A 369 -59.32 33.59 46.20
C TRP A 369 -59.23 32.16 46.72
N GLY A 370 -58.28 31.91 47.62
CA GLY A 370 -58.14 30.62 48.26
C GLY A 370 -58.08 30.72 49.78
N ILE A 371 -58.23 29.57 50.44
CA ILE A 371 -57.87 29.43 51.85
C ILE A 371 -56.35 29.57 52.06
N THR A 372 -55.92 29.66 53.32
CA THR A 372 -54.49 29.80 53.71
C THR A 372 -53.60 28.59 53.38
N LEU A 373 -54.16 27.51 52.83
CA LEU A 373 -53.41 26.34 52.38
C LEU A 373 -52.78 26.62 51.00
N SER A 374 -51.45 26.62 50.91
CA SER A 374 -50.73 26.89 49.66
C SER A 374 -49.67 25.84 49.33
N LYS A 375 -49.30 25.80 48.05
CA LYS A 375 -48.15 25.10 47.49
C LYS A 375 -47.25 26.07 46.74
N CYS A 376 -45.98 25.71 46.51
CA CYS A 376 -45.08 26.54 45.71
C CYS A 376 -44.95 25.92 44.32
N LEU A 377 -45.78 26.38 43.39
CA LEU A 377 -45.89 25.80 42.05
C LEU A 377 -45.40 26.76 40.97
N CYS A 378 -44.96 26.20 39.86
CA CYS A 378 -44.57 26.96 38.66
C CYS A 378 -45.79 27.44 37.84
N GLY A 379 -46.97 26.87 38.10
CA GLY A 379 -48.26 27.26 37.51
C GLY A 379 -49.45 26.75 38.33
N PRO A 380 -50.68 27.18 38.01
CA PRO A 380 -51.88 26.77 38.74
C PRO A 380 -52.23 25.29 38.47
N ASP A 381 -52.32 24.49 39.52
CA ASP A 381 -52.79 23.09 39.44
C ASP A 381 -54.31 23.03 39.58
N LEU A 382 -55.01 23.11 38.44
CA LEU A 382 -56.46 22.98 38.34
C LEU A 382 -56.99 21.58 38.74
N GLY A 383 -56.11 20.57 38.74
CA GLY A 383 -56.45 19.19 39.12
C GLY A 383 -56.51 19.01 40.63
N THR A 384 -55.56 19.59 41.37
CA THR A 384 -55.56 19.57 42.85
C THR A 384 -56.09 20.86 43.49
N LYS A 385 -56.62 21.79 42.68
CA LYS A 385 -57.27 23.05 43.09
C LYS A 385 -56.35 24.12 43.68
N PHE A 386 -55.04 24.06 43.43
CA PHE A 386 -54.12 25.13 43.79
C PHE A 386 -54.03 26.15 42.65
N SER A 387 -55.03 27.04 42.56
CA SER A 387 -55.20 27.98 41.45
C SER A 387 -55.24 29.46 41.84
N ALA A 388 -55.60 29.81 43.06
CA ALA A 388 -55.65 31.20 43.52
C ALA A 388 -54.24 31.76 43.77
N LEU A 389 -54.03 33.05 43.46
CA LEU A 389 -52.76 33.77 43.73
C LEU A 389 -52.80 34.59 45.03
N VAL A 390 -53.95 34.63 45.69
CA VAL A 390 -54.21 35.36 46.93
C VAL A 390 -54.99 34.47 47.89
N SER A 391 -54.75 34.65 49.18
CA SER A 391 -55.51 33.98 50.25
C SER A 391 -56.41 34.95 51.00
N GLY A 392 -57.44 34.38 51.62
CA GLY A 392 -58.37 35.09 52.50
C GLY A 392 -59.81 34.61 52.39
N ASP A 393 -60.09 33.63 51.54
CA ASP A 393 -61.41 33.02 51.47
C ASP A 393 -61.77 32.33 52.80
N CYS A 394 -62.96 32.67 53.31
CA CYS A 394 -63.56 32.15 54.54
C CYS A 394 -64.58 31.03 54.28
N ASN A 395 -65.02 30.80 53.04
CA ASN A 395 -65.88 29.70 52.62
C ASN A 395 -65.67 29.28 51.14
N ASP A 396 -64.53 28.62 50.90
CA ASP A 396 -64.00 27.96 49.67
C ASP A 396 -64.96 27.00 48.89
N ASN A 397 -66.24 26.95 49.26
CA ASN A 397 -67.29 26.16 48.60
C ASN A 397 -68.40 27.03 47.99
N ASP A 398 -68.24 28.35 47.99
CA ASP A 398 -69.25 29.33 47.60
C ASP A 398 -68.57 30.59 47.05
N ALA A 399 -68.26 30.58 45.74
CA ALA A 399 -67.63 31.64 44.93
C ALA A 399 -68.30 33.05 44.97
N GLY A 400 -69.29 33.25 45.83
CA GLY A 400 -69.84 34.55 46.21
C GLY A 400 -69.42 35.02 47.60
N VAL A 401 -68.46 34.34 48.25
CA VAL A 401 -67.89 34.61 49.58
C VAL A 401 -66.36 34.67 49.47
N ASN A 402 -65.78 35.87 49.48
CA ASN A 402 -64.32 36.09 49.42
C ASN A 402 -63.99 37.55 49.80
N PRO A 403 -62.71 37.90 50.09
CA PRO A 403 -62.26 39.27 50.44
C PRO A 403 -62.56 40.42 49.45
N SER A 404 -63.19 40.14 48.30
CA SER A 404 -63.63 41.14 47.32
C SER A 404 -65.12 41.03 46.96
N ALA A 405 -65.85 40.11 47.59
CA ALA A 405 -67.29 39.97 47.43
C ALA A 405 -68.00 41.21 47.99
N THR A 406 -69.26 41.36 47.62
CA THR A 406 -70.15 42.34 48.27
C THR A 406 -71.01 41.59 49.27
N GLU A 407 -70.99 42.10 50.50
CA GLU A 407 -71.88 41.74 51.59
C GLU A 407 -73.35 41.69 51.18
N LYS A 408 -74.07 40.75 51.77
CA LYS A 408 -75.51 40.54 51.58
C LYS A 408 -76.09 40.18 52.93
N CYS A 409 -77.27 40.72 53.24
CA CYS A 409 -78.01 40.34 54.44
C CYS A 409 -78.61 38.91 54.34
N ASP A 410 -77.76 37.88 54.24
CA ASP A 410 -78.12 36.46 54.15
C ASP A 410 -77.66 35.61 55.35
N GLY A 411 -76.99 36.24 56.32
CA GLY A 411 -76.53 35.61 57.57
C GLY A 411 -75.19 34.89 57.45
N LYS A 412 -74.44 35.13 56.37
CA LYS A 412 -73.03 34.76 56.21
C LYS A 412 -72.18 36.03 56.23
N ASP A 413 -70.94 35.86 56.65
CA ASP A 413 -69.81 36.72 56.25
C ASP A 413 -69.55 36.42 54.75
N ASN A 414 -69.78 37.38 53.85
CA ASN A 414 -69.48 37.25 52.42
C ASN A 414 -68.13 37.88 52.06
N ASP A 415 -67.75 39.01 52.66
CA ASP A 415 -66.49 39.71 52.34
C ASP A 415 -65.30 39.31 53.24
N CYS A 416 -65.50 38.36 54.14
CA CYS A 416 -64.50 37.73 55.00
C CYS A 416 -63.79 38.71 55.97
N ASP A 417 -64.44 39.83 56.35
CA ASP A 417 -63.89 40.79 57.33
C ASP A 417 -64.07 40.40 58.81
N LEU A 418 -64.78 39.28 59.08
CA LEU A 418 -65.18 38.75 60.39
C LEU A 418 -66.40 39.43 61.04
N GLN A 419 -67.14 40.26 60.30
CA GLN A 419 -68.49 40.70 60.64
C GLN A 419 -69.52 39.90 59.80
N VAL A 420 -70.81 40.19 59.96
CA VAL A 420 -71.91 39.50 59.28
C VAL A 420 -73.04 40.50 59.06
N ASP A 421 -73.47 40.67 57.80
CA ASP A 421 -74.57 41.55 57.37
C ASP A 421 -74.36 43.06 57.73
N GLU A 422 -73.13 43.58 57.81
CA GLU A 422 -72.83 44.95 58.25
C GLU A 422 -72.88 46.04 57.17
N GLU A 423 -72.62 45.71 55.90
CA GLU A 423 -73.00 46.60 54.78
C GLU A 423 -74.49 46.42 54.38
N ARG A 424 -75.14 47.50 53.90
CA ARG A 424 -76.61 47.60 53.86
C ARG A 424 -77.22 48.36 52.68
#